data_AF-A0A350ER94-F1
#
_entry.id   AF-A0A350ER94-F1
#
_cell.length_a   1.000
_cell.length_b   1.000
_cell.length_c   1.000
_cell.angle_alpha   90.00
_cell.angle_beta   90.00
_cell.angle_gamma   90.00
#
_symmetry.space_group_name_H-M   'P 1'
#
loop_
_entity.id
_entity.type
_entity.pdbx_description
1 polymer ?
#
loop_
_entity_poly.entity_id
_entity_poly.type
_entity_poly.pdbx_seq_one_letter_code
_entity_poly.pdbx_strand_id
1 'polypeptide(L)'
;MKLRLDLLEQLTAEDIREEVLANNHRYRPEPLFSKTGVGSLSSASTEERAKEEARSTALIRKLKRRAARSGKTGGGKPSRSKNS
;
A
#
# COMPACT_ATOMS: atom_id res chain seq x y z
N MET A 1 -2.53 1.09 -11.91
CA MET A 1 -1.70 0.72 -10.75
C MET A 1 -1.45 -0.78 -10.75
N LYS A 2 -0.21 -1.24 -10.47
CA LYS A 2 0.10 -2.67 -10.24
C LYS A 2 0.24 -2.91 -8.73
N LEU A 3 -0.31 -4.02 -8.23
CA LEU A 3 -0.20 -4.39 -6.80
C LEU A 3 1.23 -4.87 -6.49
N ARG A 4 1.83 -4.35 -5.42
CA ARG A 4 3.21 -4.60 -4.99
C ARG A 4 3.26 -5.24 -3.61
N LEU A 5 2.82 -6.51 -3.55
CA LEU A 5 2.74 -7.27 -2.30
C LEU A 5 4.13 -7.53 -1.69
N ASP A 6 5.18 -7.50 -2.51
CA ASP A 6 6.57 -7.64 -2.10
C ASP A 6 7.06 -6.53 -1.14
N LEU A 7 6.37 -5.38 -1.10
CA LEU A 7 6.72 -4.26 -0.22
C LEU A 7 5.92 -4.22 1.08
N LEU A 8 4.93 -5.12 1.27
CA LEU A 8 4.05 -5.10 2.44
C LEU A 8 4.80 -5.31 3.76
N GLU A 9 5.86 -6.14 3.76
CA GLU A 9 6.68 -6.37 4.95
C GLU A 9 7.39 -5.11 5.46
N GLN A 10 7.50 -4.07 4.62
CA GLN A 10 8.20 -2.82 4.94
C GLN A 10 7.25 -1.69 5.32
N LEU A 11 5.93 -1.94 5.23
CA LEU A 11 4.89 -0.98 5.53
C LEU A 11 4.74 -0.83 7.05
N THR A 12 4.75 0.41 7.54
CA THR A 12 4.55 0.68 8.97
C THR A 12 3.15 1.23 9.24
N ALA A 13 2.74 1.19 10.51
CA ALA A 13 1.46 1.77 10.93
C ALA A 13 1.39 3.28 10.64
N GLU A 14 2.52 3.99 10.72
CA GLU A 14 2.62 5.41 10.39
C GLU A 14 2.37 5.67 8.91
N ASP A 15 2.91 4.84 8.00
CA ASP A 15 2.65 5.00 6.58
C ASP A 15 1.14 4.82 6.27
N ILE A 16 0.50 3.86 6.95
CA ILE A 16 -0.95 3.64 6.83
C ILE A 16 -1.71 4.86 7.38
N ARG A 17 -1.31 5.38 8.54
CA ARG A 17 -1.94 6.54 9.17
C ARG A 17 -1.86 7.79 8.29
N GLU A 18 -0.70 8.04 7.67
CA GLU A 18 -0.50 9.14 6.72
C GLU A 18 -1.49 9.04 5.54
N GLU A 19 -1.63 7.86 4.94
CA GLU A 19 -2.57 7.65 3.82
C GLU A 19 -4.03 7.75 4.24
N VAL A 20 -4.38 7.25 5.45
CA VAL A 20 -5.74 7.40 5.99
C VAL A 20 -6.08 8.87 6.18
N LEU A 21 -5.21 9.64 6.83
CA LEU A 21 -5.44 11.08 7.04
C LEU A 21 -5.56 11.86 5.73
N ALA A 22 -4.75 11.51 4.72
CA ALA A 22 -4.78 12.15 3.41
C ALA A 22 -6.05 11.87 2.58
N ASN A 23 -6.78 10.79 2.90
CA ASN A 23 -8.02 10.41 2.22
C ASN A 23 -9.27 10.59 3.10
N ASN A 24 -9.11 10.93 4.38
CA ASN A 24 -10.20 10.99 5.36
C ASN A 24 -11.30 11.96 4.95
N HIS A 25 -10.98 13.06 4.26
CA HIS A 25 -11.98 14.02 3.78
C HIS A 25 -12.95 13.43 2.75
N ARG A 26 -12.58 12.33 2.07
CA ARG A 26 -13.44 11.60 1.14
C ARG A 26 -14.24 10.49 1.80
N TYR A 27 -13.90 10.14 3.04
CA TYR A 27 -14.60 9.10 3.79
C TYR A 27 -16.02 9.53 4.12
N ARG A 28 -16.97 8.64 3.83
CA ARG A 28 -18.35 8.75 4.26
C ARG A 28 -18.67 7.53 5.12
N PRO A 29 -19.26 7.69 6.31
CA PRO A 29 -19.64 6.57 7.15
C PRO A 29 -20.76 5.73 6.52
N GLU A 30 -21.54 6.30 5.59
CA GLU A 30 -22.56 5.58 4.84
C GLU A 30 -21.93 4.73 3.72
N PRO A 31 -22.26 3.42 3.64
CA PRO A 31 -21.83 2.57 2.54
C PRO A 31 -22.56 2.94 1.24
N LEU A 32 -21.84 2.92 0.11
CA LEU A 32 -22.42 3.21 -1.22
C LEU A 32 -23.35 2.09 -1.74
N PHE A 33 -23.18 0.85 -1.25
CA PHE A 33 -24.01 -0.29 -1.61
C PHE A 33 -24.47 -1.02 -0.34
N SER A 34 -25.78 -1.24 -0.22
CA SER A 34 -26.47 -1.45 1.06
C SER A 34 -26.30 -2.80 1.76
N LYS A 35 -25.27 -3.62 1.48
CA LYS A 35 -25.25 -4.97 2.12
C LYS A 35 -23.99 -5.42 2.83
N THR A 36 -22.81 -4.85 2.58
CA THR A 36 -21.61 -5.22 3.35
C THR A 36 -20.55 -4.12 3.25
N GLY A 37 -20.36 -3.33 4.31
CA GLY A 37 -19.27 -2.35 4.40
C GLY A 37 -19.47 -1.32 5.51
N VAL A 38 -18.37 -0.91 6.15
CA VAL A 38 -18.33 0.21 7.11
C VAL A 38 -17.84 1.45 6.36
N GLY A 39 -18.77 2.24 5.84
CA GLY A 39 -18.48 3.45 5.07
C GLY A 39 -17.97 3.23 3.65
N SER A 40 -17.70 4.34 2.97
CA SER A 40 -17.30 4.42 1.58
C SER A 40 -16.37 5.60 1.32
N LEU A 41 -15.60 5.55 0.23
CA LEU A 41 -14.84 6.70 -0.26
C LEU A 41 -15.61 7.33 -1.41
N SER A 42 -15.84 8.63 -1.29
CA SER A 42 -16.38 9.44 -2.38
C SER A 42 -15.46 9.38 -3.61
N SER A 43 -16.02 9.54 -4.80
CA SER A 43 -15.25 9.61 -6.06
C SER A 43 -14.13 10.65 -5.96
N ALA A 44 -12.96 10.33 -6.50
CA ALA A 44 -11.86 11.27 -6.61
C ALA A 44 -12.05 12.16 -7.84
N SER A 45 -11.80 13.46 -7.68
CA SER A 45 -11.51 14.34 -8.81
C SER A 45 -10.18 13.97 -9.48
N THR A 46 -9.95 14.48 -10.70
CA THR A 46 -8.68 14.29 -11.44
C THR A 46 -7.48 14.79 -10.63
N GLU A 47 -7.61 15.93 -9.94
CA GLU A 47 -6.55 16.47 -9.10
C GLU A 47 -6.25 15.58 -7.89
N GLU A 48 -7.30 15.05 -7.25
CA GLU A 48 -7.13 14.12 -6.14
C GLU A 48 -6.47 12.82 -6.58
N ARG A 49 -6.81 12.32 -7.78
CA ARG A 49 -6.10 11.18 -8.38
C ARG A 49 -4.63 11.49 -8.62
N ALA A 50 -4.29 12.64 -9.19
CA ALA A 50 -2.90 13.02 -9.40
C ALA A 50 -2.11 13.09 -8.07
N LYS A 51 -2.73 13.64 -7.02
CA LYS A 51 -2.14 13.68 -5.67
C LYS A 51 -1.96 12.28 -5.08
N GLU A 52 -2.95 11.41 -5.24
CA GLU A 52 -2.89 10.00 -4.80
C GLU A 52 -1.76 9.24 -5.51
N GLU A 53 -1.60 9.43 -6.81
CA GLU A 53 -0.51 8.81 -7.59
C GLU A 53 0.87 9.30 -7.13
N ALA A 54 1.01 10.60 -6.87
CA ALA A 54 2.25 11.17 -6.36
C ALA A 54 2.62 10.59 -4.99
N ARG A 55 1.64 10.49 -4.06
CA ARG A 55 1.85 9.90 -2.73
C ARG A 55 2.19 8.41 -2.82
N SER A 56 1.45 7.64 -3.61
CA SER A 56 1.71 6.22 -3.84
C SER A 56 3.11 5.98 -4.41
N THR A 57 3.53 6.82 -5.37
CA THR A 57 4.88 6.76 -5.94
C THR A 57 5.96 7.07 -4.90
N ALA A 58 5.74 8.09 -4.05
CA ALA A 58 6.65 8.42 -2.96
C ALA A 58 6.74 7.30 -1.91
N LEU A 59 5.61 6.71 -1.51
CA LEU A 59 5.55 5.59 -0.60
C LEU A 59 6.30 4.37 -1.15
N ILE A 60 6.07 3.99 -2.41
CA ILE A 60 6.80 2.89 -3.05
C ILE A 60 8.31 3.13 -3.02
N ARG A 61 8.77 4.36 -3.29
CA ARG A 61 10.20 4.71 -3.18
C ARG A 61 10.72 4.57 -1.75
N LYS A 62 9.94 5.01 -0.75
CA LYS A 62 10.27 4.87 0.68
C LYS A 62 10.41 3.39 1.07
N LEU A 63 9.42 2.55 0.71
CA LEU A 63 9.40 1.12 1.01
C LEU A 63 10.53 0.36 0.32
N LYS A 64 10.82 0.65 -0.95
CA LYS A 64 11.98 0.07 -1.66
C LYS A 64 13.30 0.38 -0.97
N ARG A 65 13.48 1.61 -0.48
CA ARG A 65 14.68 1.97 0.30
C ARG A 65 14.77 1.20 1.61
N ARG A 66 13.66 0.99 2.32
CA ARG A 66 13.63 0.17 3.54
C ARG A 66 13.96 -1.29 3.24
N ALA A 67 13.34 -1.87 2.21
CA ALA A 67 13.63 -3.23 1.75
C ALA A 67 15.13 -3.42 1.46
N ALA A 68 15.73 -2.49 0.71
CA ALA A 68 17.16 -2.53 0.39
C ALA A 68 18.06 -2.45 1.64
N ARG A 69 17.69 -1.64 2.64
CA ARG A 69 18.43 -1.53 3.90
C ARG A 69 18.29 -2.77 4.78
N SER A 70 17.14 -3.44 4.76
CA SER A 70 16.88 -4.63 5.56
C SER A 70 17.62 -5.90 5.08
N GLY A 71 18.40 -5.83 3.99
CA GLY A 71 19.20 -6.95 3.50
C GLY A 71 18.41 -8.15 2.94
N LYS A 72 17.07 -8.11 2.94
CA LYS A 72 16.22 -9.10 2.26
C LYS A 72 16.35 -8.93 0.74
N THR A 73 17.37 -9.56 0.18
CA THR A 73 17.33 -10.04 -1.20
C THR A 73 16.10 -10.95 -1.34
N GLY A 74 15.30 -10.75 -2.39
CA GLY A 74 14.04 -11.45 -2.58
C GLY A 74 14.19 -12.95 -2.34
N GLY A 75 13.39 -13.49 -1.42
CA GLY A 75 13.35 -14.89 -1.09
C GLY A 75 12.84 -15.74 -2.25
N GLY A 76 13.70 -16.00 -3.24
CA GLY A 76 13.69 -17.25 -3.98
C GLY A 76 14.27 -18.31 -3.05
N LYS A 77 13.45 -19.27 -2.61
CA LYS A 77 13.88 -20.41 -1.81
C LYS A 77 15.09 -21.09 -2.47
N PRO A 78 16.22 -21.31 -1.78
CA PRO A 78 17.13 -22.37 -2.20
C PRO A 78 16.46 -23.69 -1.84
N SER A 79 15.97 -24.43 -2.84
CA SER A 79 15.60 -25.83 -2.63
C SER A 79 16.87 -26.61 -2.25
N ARG A 80 16.99 -26.96 -0.96
CA ARG A 80 17.91 -28.01 -0.54
C ARG A 80 17.38 -29.34 -1.09
N SER A 81 18.15 -29.98 -1.95
CA SER A 81 18.18 -31.43 -2.03
C SER A 81 19.63 -31.86 -2.24
N LYS A 82 20.30 -32.19 -1.13
CA LYS A 82 21.42 -33.14 -1.12
C LYS A 82 20.80 -34.53 -1.14
N ASN A 83 21.37 -35.42 -1.95
CA ASN A 83 21.62 -36.84 -1.72
C ASN A 83 22.51 -37.27 -2.92
N SER A 84 23.80 -37.51 -2.72
CA SER A 84 24.40 -38.80 -2.29
C SER A 84 24.22 -39.88 -3.33
#